data_AF-A0A845U663-F1
#
_entry.id   AF-A0A845U663-F1
#
_cell.length_a   1.000
_cell.length_b   1.000
_cell.length_c   1.000
_cell.angle_alpha   90.00
_cell.angle_beta   90.00
_cell.angle_gamma   90.00
#
_symmetry.space_group_name_H-M   'P 1'
#
loop_
_entity.id
_entity.type
_entity.pdbx_description
1 polymer ?
#
loop_
_entity_poly.entity_id
_entity_poly.type
_entity_poly.pdbx_seq_one_letter_code
_entity_poly.pdbx_strand_id
1 'polypeptide(L)'
;MPTTLTLKNIPDEVYERLKVAAEAHRRSLNSEAIVCLETVLTPTKIAPSERLARARQLRAGLSTTKFRARDIDTLKKQGRP
;
A
#
# COMPACT_ATOMS: atom_id res chain seq x y z
N MET A 1 -12.99 10.07 -18.22
CA MET A 1 -12.51 11.45 -18.42
C MET A 1 -11.68 11.81 -17.19
N PRO A 2 -10.37 12.09 -17.30
CA PRO A 2 -9.59 12.56 -16.16
C PRO A 2 -10.08 13.95 -15.75
N THR A 3 -10.30 14.17 -14.45
CA THR A 3 -10.68 15.46 -13.89
C THR A 3 -9.50 16.06 -13.17
N THR A 4 -9.13 17.29 -13.53
CA THR A 4 -8.05 18.02 -12.86
C THR A 4 -8.58 18.71 -11.61
N LEU A 5 -7.97 18.45 -10.46
CA LEU A 5 -8.25 19.12 -9.19
C LEU A 5 -7.05 20.00 -8.81
N THR A 6 -7.28 21.28 -8.52
CA THR A 6 -6.25 22.17 -7.97
C THR A 6 -6.53 22.39 -6.48
N LEU A 7 -5.57 21.99 -5.65
CA LEU A 7 -5.60 22.27 -4.22
C LEU A 7 -4.94 23.63 -3.96
N LYS A 8 -5.71 24.60 -3.43
CA LYS A 8 -5.22 25.94 -3.07
C LYS A 8 -5.09 26.05 -1.55
N ASN A 9 -4.15 26.87 -1.08
CA ASN A 9 -3.90 27.13 0.34
C ASN A 9 -3.68 25.85 1.17
N ILE A 10 -2.90 24.90 0.63
CA ILE A 10 -2.51 23.71 1.39
C ILE A 10 -1.62 24.18 2.55
N PRO A 11 -1.93 23.79 3.81
CA PRO A 11 -1.04 24.09 4.93
C PRO A 11 0.34 23.47 4.71
N ASP A 12 1.41 24.21 5.04
CA ASP A 12 2.80 23.77 4.79
C ASP A 12 3.09 22.41 5.40
N GLU A 13 2.59 22.14 6.61
CA GLU A 13 2.72 20.84 7.28
C GLU A 13 2.13 19.68 6.45
N VAL A 14 0.98 19.91 5.80
CA VAL A 14 0.32 18.90 4.96
C VAL A 14 1.12 18.68 3.68
N TYR A 15 1.64 19.74 3.08
CA TYR A 15 2.49 19.64 1.89
C TYR A 15 3.78 18.86 2.18
N GLU A 16 4.47 19.16 3.28
CA GLU A 16 5.70 18.45 3.66
C GLU A 16 5.45 16.97 3.94
N ARG A 17 4.36 16.64 4.66
CA ARG A 17 3.99 15.24 4.90
C ARG A 17 3.69 14.50 3.59
N LEU A 18 3.03 15.16 2.63
CA LEU A 18 2.74 14.58 1.33
C LEU A 18 4.03 14.34 0.52
N LYS A 19 4.99 15.26 0.59
CA LYS A 19 6.29 15.14 -0.08
C LYS A 19 7.12 13.96 0.47
N VAL A 20 7.21 13.85 1.79
CA VAL A 20 7.89 12.73 2.47
C VAL A 20 7.24 11.39 2.09
N ALA A 21 5.92 11.31 2.07
CA ALA A 21 5.20 10.10 1.67
C ALA A 21 5.46 9.75 0.20
N ALA A 22 5.45 10.73 -0.70
CA ALA A 22 5.74 10.54 -2.12
C ALA A 22 7.15 10.00 -2.36
N GLU A 23 8.16 10.54 -1.67
CA GLU A 23 9.55 10.06 -1.73
C GLU A 23 9.67 8.63 -1.20
N ALA A 24 9.06 8.34 -0.03
CA ALA A 24 9.06 7.00 0.56
C ALA A 24 8.40 5.95 -0.35
N HIS A 25 7.33 6.33 -1.06
CA HIS A 25 6.64 5.46 -2.01
C HIS A 25 7.26 5.47 -3.42
N ARG A 26 8.29 6.28 -3.67
CA ARG A 26 8.94 6.50 -4.98
C ARG A 26 7.92 6.89 -6.06
N ARG A 27 7.05 7.83 -5.74
CA ARG A 27 5.97 8.33 -6.60
C ARG A 27 6.05 9.84 -6.76
N SER A 28 5.40 10.36 -7.80
CA SER A 28 5.19 11.80 -7.94
C SER A 28 4.21 12.31 -6.88
N LEU A 29 4.32 13.59 -6.53
CA LEU A 29 3.44 14.23 -5.55
C LEU A 29 1.96 14.17 -5.97
N ASN A 30 1.68 14.27 -7.28
CA ASN A 30 0.35 14.13 -7.84
C ASN A 30 -0.20 12.71 -7.65
N SER A 31 0.61 11.70 -7.95
CA SER A 31 0.23 10.30 -7.75
C SER A 31 -0.02 9.97 -6.28
N GLU A 32 0.80 10.53 -5.37
CA GLU A 32 0.59 10.34 -3.94
C GLU A 32 -0.70 11.02 -3.45
N ALA A 33 -0.99 12.24 -3.91
CA ALA A 33 -2.23 12.94 -3.58
C ALA A 33 -3.47 12.14 -4.04
N ILE A 34 -3.44 11.58 -5.25
CA ILE A 34 -4.51 10.71 -5.78
C ILE A 34 -4.69 9.49 -4.87
N VAL A 35 -3.60 8.82 -4.49
CA VAL A 35 -3.67 7.63 -3.62
C VAL A 35 -4.21 7.98 -2.24
N CYS A 36 -3.78 9.08 -1.63
CA CYS A 36 -4.35 9.55 -0.36
C CYS A 36 -5.87 9.77 -0.49
N LEU A 37 -6.32 10.45 -1.55
CA LEU A 37 -7.74 10.67 -1.81
C LEU A 37 -8.49 9.35 -2.02
N GLU A 38 -7.94 8.42 -2.80
CA GLU A 38 -8.53 7.11 -3.04
C GLU A 38 -8.67 6.31 -1.73
N THR A 39 -7.69 6.34 -0.84
CA THR A 39 -7.75 5.60 0.43
C THR A 39 -8.83 6.09 1.39
N VAL A 40 -9.14 7.39 1.35
CA VAL A 40 -10.15 8.01 2.24
C VAL A 40 -11.53 7.98 1.61
N LEU A 41 -11.63 8.31 0.32
CA LEU A 41 -12.90 8.43 -0.41
C LEU A 41 -13.43 7.09 -0.92
N THR A 42 -12.53 6.12 -1.11
CA THR A 42 -12.90 4.76 -1.47
C THR A 42 -12.76 3.91 -0.22
N PRO A 43 -13.83 3.77 0.60
CA PRO A 43 -13.82 2.71 1.61
C PRO A 43 -13.49 1.43 0.86
N THR A 44 -12.39 0.79 1.24
CA THR A 44 -11.78 -0.33 0.55
C THR A 44 -12.73 -1.53 0.56
N LYS A 45 -13.81 -1.47 -0.23
CA LYS A 45 -14.62 -2.60 -0.65
C LYS A 45 -13.82 -3.32 -1.73
N ILE A 46 -12.62 -3.80 -1.37
CA ILE A 46 -12.13 -4.98 -2.06
C ILE A 46 -13.23 -6.00 -1.82
N ALA A 47 -13.95 -6.36 -2.87
CA ALA A 47 -15.00 -7.36 -2.77
C ALA A 47 -14.36 -8.59 -2.10
N PRO A 48 -15.05 -9.27 -1.16
CA PRO A 48 -14.47 -10.43 -0.49
C PRO A 48 -13.87 -11.44 -1.47
N SER A 49 -14.47 -11.57 -2.66
CA SER A 49 -13.96 -12.35 -3.79
C SER A 49 -12.58 -11.91 -4.30
N GLU A 50 -12.37 -10.60 -4.48
CA GLU A 50 -11.11 -10.03 -4.96
C GLU A 50 -10.01 -10.14 -3.90
N ARG A 51 -10.37 -9.97 -2.61
CA ARG A 51 -9.45 -10.20 -1.49
C ARG A 51 -9.01 -11.66 -1.43
N LEU A 52 -9.96 -12.58 -1.60
CA LEU A 52 -9.69 -14.01 -1.67
C LEU A 52 -8.85 -14.38 -2.90
N ALA A 53 -9.12 -13.78 -4.07
CA ALA A 53 -8.35 -14.00 -5.28
C ALA A 53 -6.89 -13.56 -5.11
N ARG A 54 -6.66 -12.36 -4.56
CA ARG A 54 -5.31 -11.86 -4.26
C ARG A 54 -4.59 -12.76 -3.25
N ALA A 55 -5.28 -13.20 -2.19
CA ALA A 55 -4.71 -14.13 -1.21
C ALA A 55 -4.34 -15.49 -1.84
N ARG A 56 -5.16 -16.01 -2.76
CA ARG A 56 -4.87 -17.25 -3.50
C ARG A 56 -3.69 -17.10 -4.45
N GLN A 57 -3.60 -16.00 -5.19
CA GLN A 57 -2.45 -15.70 -6.07
C GLN A 57 -1.16 -15.62 -5.26
N LEU A 58 -1.17 -14.92 -4.12
CA LEU A 58 -0.01 -14.80 -3.26
C LEU A 58 0.40 -16.17 -2.69
N ARG A 59 -0.56 -17.01 -2.28
CA ARG A 59 -0.30 -18.39 -1.86
C ARG A 59 0.23 -19.28 -2.97
N ALA A 60 -0.21 -19.10 -4.22
CA ALA A 60 0.28 -19.86 -5.36
C ALA A 60 1.74 -19.51 -5.72
N GLY A 61 2.15 -18.26 -5.48
CA GLY A 61 3.54 -17.83 -5.65
C GLY A 61 4.48 -18.33 -4.55
N LEU A 62 3.95 -18.73 -3.40
CA LEU A 62 4.70 -19.45 -2.37
C LEU A 62 4.72 -20.92 -2.79
N SER A 63 5.84 -21.38 -3.35
CA SER A 63 6.05 -22.79 -3.69
C SER A 63 5.79 -23.71 -2.49
N THR A 64 5.74 -25.03 -2.71
CA THR A 64 5.44 -26.14 -1.78
C THR A 64 6.28 -26.22 -0.49
N THR A 65 6.99 -25.15 -0.12
CA THR A 65 7.64 -24.95 1.16
C THR A 65 6.62 -25.10 2.28
N LYS A 66 6.78 -26.16 3.08
CA LYS A 66 6.01 -26.33 4.30
C LYS A 66 6.46 -25.27 5.30
N PHE A 67 5.67 -24.22 5.47
CA PHE A 67 5.90 -23.21 6.52
C PHE A 67 5.60 -23.84 7.89
N ARG A 68 6.59 -24.51 8.49
CA ARG A 68 6.45 -25.02 9.86
C ARG A 68 6.54 -23.84 10.83
N ALA A 69 5.78 -23.91 11.92
CA ALA A 69 5.75 -22.86 12.94
C ALA A 69 7.16 -22.49 13.44
N ARG A 70 8.01 -23.49 13.68
CA ARG A 70 9.41 -23.30 14.12
C ARG A 70 10.27 -22.51 13.12
N ASP A 71 10.04 -22.72 11.82
CA ASP A 71 10.83 -22.09 10.76
C ASP A 71 10.43 -20.60 10.65
N ILE A 72 9.13 -20.31 10.77
CA ILE A 72 8.61 -18.93 10.83
C ILE A 72 9.16 -18.17 12.05
N ASP A 73 9.17 -18.79 13.23
CA ASP A 73 9.68 -18.14 14.44
C ASP A 73 11.18 -17.86 14.38
N THR A 74 11.94 -18.73 13.70
CA THR A 74 13.37 -18.51 13.45
C THR A 74 13.56 -17.32 12.50
N LEU A 75 12.79 -17.26 11.40
CA LEU A 75 12.84 -16.16 10.44
C LEU A 75 12.43 -14.81 11.07
N LYS A 76 11.43 -14.79 11.97
CA LYS A 76 11.04 -13.57 12.70
C LYS A 76 12.20 -12.99 13.52
N LYS A 77 12.99 -13.85 14.16
CA LYS A 77 14.15 -13.44 14.99
C LYS A 77 15.33 -12.93 14.15
N GLN A 78 15.45 -13.37 12.90
CA GLN A 78 16.48 -12.91 11.97
C GLN A 78 16.23 -11.48 11.46
N GLY A 79 15.05 -10.91 11.70
CA GLY A 79 14.70 -9.56 11.28
C GLY A 79 14.42 -9.45 9.78
N ARG A 80 14.27 -8.22 9.28
CA ARG A 80 14.27 -7.91 7.85
C ARG A 80 15.57 -7.18 7.52
N PRO A 81 16.34 -7.60 6.50
CA PRO A 81 17.40 -6.75 5.96
C PRO A 81 16.82 -5.47 5.36
#